data_AF-A0A8S9P7L8-F1
#
_entry.id   AF-A0A8S9P7L8-F1
#
_cell.length_a   1.000
_cell.length_b   1.000
_cell.length_c   1.000
_cell.angle_alpha   90.00
_cell.angle_beta   90.00
_cell.angle_gamma   90.00
#
_symmetry.space_group_name_H-M   'P 1'
#
loop_
_entity.id
_entity.type
_entity.pdbx_description
1 polymer ?
#
loop_
_entity_poly.entity_id
_entity_poly.type
_entity_poly.pdbx_seq_one_letter_code
_entity_poly.pdbx_strand_id
1 'polypeptide(L)'
;MTSESIEDAEAVLSDVEIDEPSPVALNDPPREDVRDERVTELIAELEKRPRVRIGSPSFVQSAQGSCPRGKDEMKLKLDEVVRDRDALKGEIETSSHMLVSGIEKVSGKVRSFKSFTTLPKSQKYTGLASVAYGVIKRANEIVEDLVREIDKSRNEAREQVDQRNYEIAIEVSQLESTISNLRLEVAEKASFVDDLERDVSEKDKRIGELEKDKLEKVKLWS
;
A
#
# COMPACT_ATOMS: atom_id res chain seq x y z
N MET A 1 -42.54 -10.51 17.07
CA MET A 1 -42.66 -9.53 15.96
C MET A 1 -41.94 -8.29 16.47
N THR A 2 -40.76 -7.90 15.99
CA THR A 2 -40.21 -7.92 14.62
C THR A 2 -38.70 -8.19 14.67
N SER A 3 -38.23 -9.06 13.79
CA SER A 3 -36.83 -9.28 13.47
C SER A 3 -36.40 -8.23 12.44
N GLU A 4 -35.35 -7.47 12.72
CA GLU A 4 -34.68 -6.64 11.71
C GLU A 4 -33.33 -7.28 11.40
N SER A 5 -33.34 -8.06 10.33
CA SER A 5 -32.17 -8.62 9.67
C SER A 5 -31.48 -7.49 8.91
N ILE A 6 -30.32 -7.03 9.38
CA ILE A 6 -29.43 -6.22 8.56
C ILE A 6 -28.61 -7.22 7.75
N GLU A 7 -29.10 -7.50 6.55
CA GLU A 7 -28.33 -8.12 5.47
C GLU A 7 -27.27 -7.08 5.04
N ASP A 8 -26.09 -7.14 5.66
CA ASP A 8 -24.94 -6.39 5.17
C ASP A 8 -24.50 -7.01 3.84
N ALA A 9 -24.85 -6.29 2.78
CA ALA A 9 -24.54 -6.57 1.40
C ALA A 9 -23.06 -6.92 1.22
N GLU A 10 -22.80 -8.13 0.71
CA GLU A 10 -21.54 -8.43 0.05
C GLU A 10 -21.29 -7.36 -1.01
N ALA A 11 -20.32 -6.49 -0.74
CA ALA A 11 -19.74 -5.63 -1.76
C ALA A 11 -18.98 -6.55 -2.72
N VAL A 12 -19.68 -7.01 -3.75
CA VAL A 12 -19.08 -7.61 -4.93
C VAL A 12 -18.17 -6.53 -5.53
N LEU A 13 -16.87 -6.60 -5.22
CA LEU A 13 -15.85 -5.84 -5.92
C LEU A 13 -15.86 -6.37 -7.35
N SER A 14 -16.65 -5.74 -8.21
CA SER A 14 -16.51 -5.93 -9.64
C SER A 14 -15.07 -5.54 -9.96
N ASP A 15 -14.29 -6.49 -10.47
CA ASP A 15 -13.00 -6.22 -11.09
C ASP A 15 -13.22 -5.16 -12.17
N VAL A 16 -13.01 -3.89 -11.80
CA VAL A 16 -12.82 -2.83 -12.76
C VAL A 16 -11.43 -3.09 -13.32
N GLU A 17 -11.38 -3.88 -14.40
CA GLU A 17 -10.26 -3.84 -15.31
C GLU A 17 -10.02 -2.37 -15.65
N ILE A 18 -8.91 -1.83 -15.15
CA ILE A 18 -8.41 -0.53 -15.57
C ILE A 18 -8.15 -0.70 -17.06
N ASP A 19 -9.05 -0.15 -17.87
CA ASP A 19 -8.87 -0.02 -19.30
C ASP A 19 -7.51 0.68 -19.51
N GLU A 20 -6.54 -0.07 -20.02
CA GLU A 20 -5.19 0.43 -20.29
C GLU A 20 -5.39 1.62 -21.24
N PRO A 21 -5.01 2.86 -20.87
CA PRO A 21 -5.34 4.02 -21.68
C PRO A 21 -4.79 3.79 -23.08
N SER A 22 -5.69 3.79 -24.05
CA SER A 22 -5.36 3.48 -25.44
C SER A 22 -4.24 4.41 -25.89
N PRO A 23 -3.19 3.91 -26.56
CA PRO A 23 -2.13 4.77 -27.03
C PRO A 23 -2.75 5.83 -27.93
N VAL A 24 -2.49 7.10 -27.62
CA VAL A 24 -2.89 8.21 -28.49
C VAL A 24 -2.24 7.95 -29.84
N ALA A 25 -3.06 7.62 -30.83
CA ALA A 25 -2.61 7.42 -32.19
C ALA A 25 -2.05 8.77 -32.69
N LEU A 26 -0.73 8.94 -32.65
CA LEU A 26 -0.08 9.84 -33.57
C LEU A 26 -0.34 9.26 -34.96
N ASN A 27 -1.27 9.88 -35.68
CA ASN A 27 -1.44 9.67 -37.12
C ASN A 27 -0.19 10.23 -37.82
N ASP A 28 0.92 9.51 -37.71
CA ASP A 28 2.01 9.67 -38.66
C ASP A 28 1.57 8.99 -39.96
N PRO A 29 1.54 9.71 -41.10
CA PRO A 29 1.16 9.10 -42.37
C PRO A 29 2.10 7.93 -42.69
N PRO A 30 1.61 6.87 -43.36
CA PRO A 30 2.44 5.73 -43.73
C PRO A 30 3.66 6.20 -44.52
N ARG A 31 4.85 5.76 -44.11
CA ARG A 31 6.05 5.89 -44.95
C ARG A 31 5.88 4.91 -46.11
N GLU A 32 5.38 5.40 -47.23
CA GLU A 32 5.45 4.70 -48.51
C GLU A 32 6.92 4.46 -48.88
N ASP A 33 7.32 3.20 -48.98
CA ASP A 33 8.60 2.70 -49.51
C ASP A 33 8.83 3.03 -51.00
N VAL A 34 8.05 3.96 -51.58
CA VAL A 34 8.01 4.31 -53.01
C VAL A 34 9.13 5.29 -53.42
N ARG A 35 9.99 5.73 -52.49
CA ARG A 35 10.99 6.78 -52.77
C ARG A 35 12.32 6.26 -53.33
N ASP A 36 12.70 5.02 -53.08
CA ASP A 36 14.03 4.55 -53.46
C ASP A 36 14.14 4.12 -54.94
N GLU A 37 13.06 3.58 -55.52
CA GLU A 37 13.03 3.17 -56.93
C GLU A 37 12.99 4.37 -57.89
N ARG A 38 12.22 5.41 -57.56
CA ARG A 38 12.19 6.65 -58.38
C ARG A 38 13.49 7.43 -58.30
N VAL A 39 14.18 7.38 -57.15
CA VAL A 39 15.48 8.05 -56.97
C VAL A 39 16.58 7.31 -57.73
N THR A 40 16.58 5.98 -57.73
CA THR A 40 17.55 5.19 -58.50
C THR A 40 17.30 5.30 -60.01
N GLU A 41 16.04 5.37 -60.45
CA GLU A 41 15.68 5.59 -61.86
C GLU A 41 16.09 6.99 -62.36
N LEU A 42 15.90 8.04 -61.56
CA LEU A 42 16.36 9.40 -61.89
C LEU A 42 17.88 9.53 -61.96
N ILE A 43 18.61 8.80 -61.11
CA ILE A 43 20.09 8.78 -61.13
C ILE A 43 20.59 8.06 -62.39
N ALA A 44 19.99 6.92 -62.75
CA ALA A 44 20.34 6.17 -63.95
C ALA A 44 20.01 6.94 -65.25
N GLU A 45 18.93 7.73 -65.25
CA GLU A 45 18.53 8.56 -66.40
C GLU A 45 19.44 9.79 -66.58
N LEU A 46 20.01 10.32 -65.47
CA LEU A 46 21.01 11.38 -65.52
C LEU A 46 22.37 10.90 -66.04
N GLU A 47 22.71 9.62 -65.84
CA GLU A 47 23.97 9.04 -66.31
C GLU A 47 23.95 8.70 -67.82
N LYS A 48 22.75 8.51 -68.42
CA LYS A 48 22.57 8.26 -69.86
C LYS A 48 22.64 9.50 -70.76
N ARG A 49 22.72 10.72 -70.20
CA ARG A 49 22.79 11.95 -71.00
C ARG A 49 24.22 12.22 -71.50
N PRO A 50 24.46 12.34 -72.82
CA PRO A 50 25.79 12.65 -73.34
C PRO A 50 26.22 14.08 -72.98
N ARG A 51 27.47 14.21 -72.50
CA ARG A 51 28.11 15.50 -72.21
C ARG A 51 28.32 16.30 -73.48
N VAL A 52 27.42 17.23 -73.78
CA VAL A 52 27.65 18.26 -74.80
C VAL A 52 28.63 19.28 -74.25
N ARG A 53 29.86 19.23 -74.76
CA ARG A 53 30.88 20.27 -74.60
C ARG A 53 30.60 21.37 -75.61
N ILE A 54 30.10 22.52 -75.16
CA ILE A 54 30.14 23.77 -75.93
C ILE A 54 30.60 24.88 -74.99
N GLY A 55 31.76 25.45 -75.32
CA GLY A 55 32.37 26.56 -74.59
C GLY A 55 31.66 27.89 -74.85
N SER A 56 31.64 28.74 -73.83
CA SER A 56 31.59 30.21 -73.87
C SER A 56 31.74 30.71 -72.41
N PRO A 57 32.70 31.57 -72.04
CA PRO A 57 32.91 31.96 -70.64
C PRO A 57 31.86 32.95 -70.08
N SER A 58 30.88 33.40 -70.88
CA SER A 58 30.03 34.55 -70.53
C SER A 58 28.67 34.23 -69.89
N PHE A 59 28.32 32.95 -69.67
CA PHE A 59 27.01 32.59 -69.08
C PHE A 59 27.08 32.06 -67.64
N VAL A 60 28.28 31.78 -67.11
CA VAL A 60 28.44 31.23 -65.75
C VAL A 60 28.17 32.29 -64.66
N GLN A 61 28.10 33.58 -65.02
CA GLN A 61 27.95 34.66 -64.04
C GLN A 61 26.49 34.99 -63.67
N SER A 62 25.49 34.45 -64.38
CA SER A 62 24.07 34.71 -64.07
C SER A 62 23.32 33.55 -63.42
N ALA A 63 23.93 32.37 -63.29
CA ALA A 63 23.35 31.20 -62.63
C ALA A 63 23.99 30.86 -61.26
N GLN A 64 24.86 31.72 -60.74
CA GLN A 64 25.38 31.63 -59.35
C GLN A 64 24.72 32.63 -58.39
N GLY A 65 23.85 33.53 -58.87
CA GLY A 65 23.28 34.63 -58.08
C GLY A 65 21.99 34.34 -57.29
N SER A 66 21.33 33.20 -57.50
CA SER A 66 20.00 32.94 -56.91
C SER A 66 19.92 31.78 -55.90
N CYS A 67 21.02 31.07 -55.63
CA CYS A 67 21.02 29.90 -54.74
C CYS A 67 22.09 29.85 -53.61
N PRO A 68 22.45 30.97 -52.93
CA PRO A 68 23.02 30.93 -51.57
C PRO A 68 21.94 31.07 -50.49
N ARG A 69 21.00 32.01 -50.68
CA ARG A 69 20.00 32.41 -49.67
C ARG A 69 19.12 31.26 -49.18
N GLY A 70 18.60 30.42 -50.08
CA GLY A 70 17.76 29.29 -49.69
C GLY A 70 18.50 28.18 -48.93
N LYS A 71 19.81 28.01 -49.15
CA LYS A 71 20.64 27.05 -48.39
C LYS A 71 20.98 27.60 -47.01
N ASP A 72 21.28 28.89 -46.92
CA ASP A 72 21.55 29.58 -45.66
C ASP A 72 20.29 29.62 -44.77
N GLU A 73 19.12 29.87 -45.34
CA GLU A 73 17.83 29.80 -44.63
C GLU A 73 17.48 28.39 -44.15
N MET A 74 17.71 27.35 -44.96
CA MET A 74 17.52 25.97 -44.52
C MET A 74 18.49 25.58 -43.41
N LYS A 75 19.74 26.06 -43.47
CA LYS A 75 20.72 25.85 -42.42
C LYS A 75 20.30 26.51 -41.11
N LEU A 76 19.84 27.76 -41.16
CA LEU A 76 19.34 28.48 -39.99
C LEU A 76 18.14 27.76 -39.34
N LYS A 77 17.19 27.27 -40.14
CA LYS A 77 16.05 26.48 -39.64
C LYS A 77 16.48 25.14 -39.05
N LEU A 78 17.46 24.48 -39.64
CA LEU A 78 18.02 23.24 -39.08
C LEU A 78 18.71 23.52 -37.74
N ASP A 79 19.52 24.58 -37.66
CA ASP A 79 20.18 24.99 -36.42
C ASP A 79 19.17 25.36 -35.33
N GLU A 80 18.06 26.01 -35.69
CA GLU A 80 16.94 26.30 -34.78
C GLU A 80 16.27 25.01 -34.27
N VAL A 81 15.88 24.09 -35.16
CA VAL A 81 15.30 22.79 -34.78
C VAL A 81 16.24 21.97 -33.91
N VAL A 82 17.55 22.02 -34.17
CA VAL A 82 18.55 21.34 -33.34
C VAL A 82 18.58 21.91 -31.93
N ARG A 83 18.56 23.24 -31.78
CA ARG A 83 18.49 23.89 -30.46
C ARG A 83 17.20 23.51 -29.72
N ASP A 84 16.06 23.55 -30.39
CA ASP A 84 14.76 23.20 -29.79
C ASP A 84 14.72 21.73 -29.35
N ARG A 85 15.26 20.82 -30.17
CA ARG A 85 15.39 19.40 -29.84
C ARG A 85 16.28 19.20 -28.61
N ASP A 86 17.41 19.90 -28.53
CA ASP A 86 18.34 19.77 -27.41
C ASP A 86 17.73 20.33 -26.12
N ALA A 87 16.96 21.42 -26.20
CA ALA A 87 16.18 21.93 -25.08
C ALA A 87 15.13 20.90 -24.60
N LEU A 88 14.34 20.34 -25.51
CA LEU A 88 13.34 19.32 -25.20
C LEU A 88 13.98 18.06 -24.59
N LYS A 89 15.15 17.64 -25.09
CA LYS A 89 15.90 16.52 -24.52
C LYS A 89 16.31 16.81 -23.07
N GLY A 90 16.74 18.03 -22.77
CA GLY A 90 17.07 18.45 -21.39
C GLY A 90 15.86 18.42 -20.46
N GLU A 91 14.68 18.83 -20.94
CA GLU A 91 13.43 18.75 -20.16
C GLU A 91 13.00 17.30 -19.90
N ILE A 92 13.16 16.41 -20.89
CA ILE A 92 12.88 14.97 -20.78
C ILE A 92 13.81 14.32 -19.74
N GLU A 93 15.10 14.63 -19.77
CA GLU A 93 16.08 14.10 -18.81
C GLU A 93 15.76 14.59 -17.39
N THR A 94 15.44 15.87 -17.23
CA THR A 94 15.04 16.46 -15.94
C THR A 94 13.78 15.82 -15.39
N SER A 95 12.76 15.65 -16.23
CA SER A 95 11.49 15.00 -15.84
C SER A 95 11.71 13.53 -15.46
N SER A 96 12.53 12.80 -16.22
CA SER A 96 12.91 11.42 -15.92
C SER A 96 13.57 11.33 -14.55
N HIS A 97 14.54 12.20 -14.26
CA HIS A 97 15.23 12.22 -12.99
C HIS A 97 14.29 12.55 -11.82
N MET A 98 13.39 13.52 -11.98
CA MET A 98 12.39 13.86 -10.96
C MET A 98 11.47 12.69 -10.63
N LEU A 99 11.02 11.94 -11.64
CA LEU A 99 10.19 10.76 -11.47
C LEU A 99 10.91 9.64 -10.72
N VAL A 100 12.15 9.32 -11.11
CA VAL A 100 12.96 8.28 -10.46
C VAL A 100 13.28 8.67 -9.02
N SER A 101 13.77 9.89 -8.78
CA SER A 101 14.08 10.36 -7.42
C SER A 101 12.84 10.45 -6.53
N GLY A 102 11.70 10.87 -7.10
CA GLY A 102 10.42 10.92 -6.39
C GLY A 102 9.99 9.54 -5.89
N ILE A 103 10.00 8.55 -6.76
CA ILE A 103 9.59 7.19 -6.38
C ILE A 103 10.60 6.52 -5.46
N GLU A 104 11.90 6.81 -5.57
CA GLU A 104 12.92 6.34 -4.63
C GLU A 104 12.69 6.87 -3.21
N LYS A 105 12.34 8.17 -3.07
CA LYS A 105 11.98 8.75 -1.77
C LYS A 105 10.75 8.08 -1.16
N VAL A 106 9.72 7.82 -1.96
CA VAL A 106 8.52 7.10 -1.52
C VAL A 106 8.89 5.67 -1.12
N SER A 107 9.65 4.95 -1.95
CA SER A 107 10.16 3.60 -1.69
C SER A 107 10.93 3.51 -0.37
N GLY A 108 11.76 4.53 -0.10
CA GLY A 108 12.55 4.61 1.13
C GLY A 108 11.69 4.75 2.38
N LYS A 109 10.57 5.47 2.31
CA LYS A 109 9.63 5.64 3.44
C LYS A 109 8.90 4.36 3.79
N VAL A 110 8.59 3.52 2.79
CA VAL A 110 7.83 2.27 2.97
C VAL A 110 8.74 1.03 3.10
N ARG A 111 10.05 1.24 3.25
CA ARG A 111 11.06 0.18 3.24
C ARG A 111 10.90 -0.85 4.37
N SER A 112 10.23 -0.49 5.46
CA SER A 112 9.91 -1.40 6.57
C SER A 112 9.06 -2.59 6.13
N PHE A 113 8.23 -2.41 5.11
CA PHE A 113 7.32 -3.44 4.61
C PHE A 113 7.95 -4.24 3.46
N LYS A 114 8.68 -3.55 2.57
CA LYS A 114 9.36 -4.20 1.45
C LYS A 114 10.47 -3.32 0.87
N SER A 115 11.54 -3.95 0.39
CA SER A 115 12.66 -3.24 -0.23
C SER A 115 12.48 -3.13 -1.74
N PHE A 116 12.31 -1.91 -2.26
CA PHE A 116 12.18 -1.64 -3.69
C PHE A 116 13.48 -1.05 -4.25
N THR A 117 14.21 -1.81 -5.08
CA THR A 117 15.53 -1.39 -5.60
C THR A 117 15.42 -0.75 -6.98
N THR A 118 15.30 -1.54 -8.06
CA THR A 118 15.29 -1.05 -9.45
C THR A 118 13.88 -0.90 -10.02
N LEU A 119 13.64 0.13 -10.84
CA LEU A 119 12.32 0.31 -11.45
C LEU A 119 12.03 -0.83 -12.43
N PRO A 120 10.79 -1.37 -12.41
CA PRO A 120 10.36 -2.33 -13.41
C PRO A 120 10.51 -1.76 -14.82
N LYS A 121 11.08 -2.55 -15.72
CA LYS A 121 11.23 -2.16 -17.14
C LYS A 121 10.08 -2.76 -17.95
N SER A 122 9.60 -2.00 -18.92
CA SER A 122 8.69 -2.51 -19.96
C SER A 122 9.45 -2.77 -21.24
N GLN A 123 9.09 -3.84 -21.95
CA GLN A 123 9.55 -4.08 -23.33
C GLN A 123 8.76 -3.26 -24.36
N LYS A 124 7.57 -2.77 -24.00
CA LYS A 124 6.70 -1.96 -24.88
C LYS A 124 7.13 -0.49 -24.94
N TYR A 125 7.73 0.04 -23.87
CA TYR A 125 8.01 1.46 -23.71
C TYR A 125 9.52 1.73 -23.65
N THR A 126 9.97 2.79 -24.31
CA THR A 126 11.37 3.27 -24.30
C THR A 126 11.46 4.72 -23.80
N GLY A 127 12.67 5.19 -23.48
CA GLY A 127 12.90 6.55 -23.00
C GLY A 127 12.07 6.89 -21.75
N LEU A 128 11.52 8.11 -21.71
CA LEU A 128 10.70 8.62 -20.62
C LEU A 128 9.45 7.77 -20.35
N ALA A 129 8.81 7.23 -21.39
CA ALA A 129 7.63 6.37 -21.22
C ALA A 129 7.96 5.09 -20.44
N SER A 130 9.16 4.53 -20.65
CA SER A 130 9.64 3.37 -19.88
C SER A 130 9.85 3.72 -18.40
N VAL A 131 10.38 4.91 -18.11
CA VAL A 131 10.55 5.43 -16.75
C VAL A 131 9.19 5.60 -16.08
N ALA A 132 8.25 6.27 -16.75
CA ALA A 132 6.90 6.49 -16.23
C ALA A 132 6.20 5.17 -15.90
N TYR A 133 6.28 4.18 -16.81
CA TYR A 133 5.75 2.83 -16.56
C TYR A 133 6.33 2.21 -15.28
N GLY A 134 7.67 2.25 -15.12
CA GLY A 134 8.32 1.69 -13.95
C GLY A 134 7.90 2.38 -12.65
N VAL A 135 7.73 3.70 -12.68
CA VAL A 135 7.23 4.49 -11.55
C VAL A 135 5.80 4.11 -11.19
N ILE A 136 4.91 4.04 -12.17
CA ILE A 136 3.50 3.67 -11.96
C ILE A 136 3.41 2.25 -11.39
N LYS A 137 4.11 1.29 -12.00
CA LYS A 137 4.09 -0.09 -11.54
C LYS A 137 4.60 -0.22 -10.11
N ARG A 138 5.71 0.45 -9.78
CA ARG A 138 6.22 0.48 -8.42
C ARG A 138 5.26 1.15 -7.44
N ALA A 139 4.61 2.24 -7.85
CA ALA A 139 3.63 2.91 -6.99
C ALA A 139 2.46 1.98 -6.64
N ASN A 140 1.96 1.20 -7.62
CA ASN A 140 0.94 0.19 -7.37
C ASN A 140 1.43 -0.91 -6.42
N GLU A 141 2.63 -1.46 -6.66
CA GLU A 141 3.22 -2.48 -5.77
C GLU A 141 3.36 -1.96 -4.32
N ILE A 142 3.79 -0.70 -4.14
CA ILE A 142 3.87 -0.06 -2.83
C ILE A 142 2.50 0.01 -2.15
N VAL A 143 1.47 0.45 -2.87
CA VAL A 143 0.11 0.55 -2.32
C VAL A 143 -0.45 -0.82 -1.95
N GLU A 144 -0.30 -1.82 -2.82
CA GLU A 144 -0.74 -3.19 -2.56
C GLU A 144 -0.07 -3.79 -1.32
N ASP A 145 1.25 -3.62 -1.19
CA ASP A 145 2.00 -4.13 -0.04
C ASP A 145 1.64 -3.37 1.25
N LEU A 146 1.39 -2.06 1.19
CA LEU A 146 0.92 -1.27 2.33
C LEU A 146 -0.46 -1.72 2.82
N VAL A 147 -1.42 -1.91 1.90
CA VAL A 147 -2.77 -2.38 2.25
C VAL A 147 -2.70 -3.77 2.88
N ARG A 148 -1.88 -4.66 2.31
CA ARG A 148 -1.69 -6.01 2.85
C ARG A 148 -1.13 -5.98 4.28
N GLU A 149 -0.15 -5.12 4.57
CA GLU A 149 0.41 -5.02 5.92
C GLU A 149 -0.60 -4.43 6.92
N ILE A 150 -1.40 -3.43 6.50
CA ILE A 150 -2.46 -2.86 7.34
C ILE A 150 -3.47 -3.94 7.72
N ASP A 151 -3.93 -4.73 6.75
CA ASP A 151 -4.89 -5.82 7.00
C ASP A 151 -4.30 -6.89 7.91
N LYS A 152 -3.03 -7.27 7.69
CA LYS A 152 -2.30 -8.22 8.53
C LYS A 152 -2.21 -7.72 9.98
N SER A 153 -1.71 -6.50 10.19
CA SER A 153 -1.55 -5.90 11.52
C SER A 153 -2.89 -5.78 12.26
N ARG A 154 -3.96 -5.39 11.55
CA ARG A 154 -5.32 -5.35 12.11
C ARG A 154 -5.79 -6.73 12.56
N ASN A 155 -5.58 -7.75 11.74
CA ASN A 155 -6.00 -9.10 12.06
C ASN A 155 -5.21 -9.68 13.23
N GLU A 156 -3.89 -9.46 13.29
CA GLU A 156 -3.04 -9.85 14.43
C GLU A 156 -3.49 -9.17 15.72
N ALA A 157 -3.86 -7.88 15.67
CA ALA A 157 -4.39 -7.17 16.84
C ALA A 157 -5.73 -7.74 17.32
N ARG A 158 -6.62 -8.15 16.40
CA ARG A 158 -7.89 -8.83 16.74
C ARG A 158 -7.63 -10.18 17.39
N GLU A 159 -6.74 -10.98 16.82
CA GLU A 159 -6.38 -12.30 17.36
C GLU A 159 -5.75 -12.20 18.76
N GLN A 160 -4.89 -11.20 18.99
CA GLN A 160 -4.34 -10.93 20.32
C GLN A 160 -5.42 -10.57 21.34
N VAL A 161 -6.41 -9.75 20.95
CA VAL A 161 -7.54 -9.41 21.82
C VAL A 161 -8.38 -10.65 22.12
N ASP A 162 -8.70 -11.46 21.10
CA ASP A 162 -9.48 -12.69 21.29
C ASP A 162 -8.76 -13.68 22.21
N GLN A 163 -7.44 -13.87 22.02
CA GLN A 163 -6.61 -14.69 22.90
C GLN A 163 -6.65 -14.19 24.35
N ARG A 164 -6.50 -12.87 24.57
CA ARG A 164 -6.60 -12.28 25.91
C ARG A 164 -7.99 -12.42 26.52
N ASN A 165 -9.05 -12.32 25.72
CA ASN A 165 -10.42 -12.53 26.19
C ASN A 165 -10.63 -13.97 26.68
N TYR A 166 -10.08 -14.97 25.98
CA TYR A 166 -10.10 -16.36 26.43
C TYR A 166 -9.33 -16.56 27.74
N GLU A 167 -8.14 -15.97 27.86
CA GLU A 167 -7.35 -16.03 29.09
C GLU A 167 -8.10 -15.42 30.28
N ILE A 168 -8.68 -14.23 30.10
CA ILE A 168 -9.50 -13.56 31.12
C ILE A 168 -10.70 -14.43 31.52
N ALA A 169 -11.39 -15.05 30.56
CA ALA A 169 -12.55 -15.90 30.86
C ALA A 169 -12.17 -17.11 31.73
N ILE A 170 -11.00 -17.71 31.46
CA ILE A 170 -10.47 -18.82 32.26
C ILE A 170 -10.15 -18.33 33.68
N GLU A 171 -9.43 -17.22 33.81
CA GLU A 171 -9.06 -16.64 35.11
C GLU A 171 -10.29 -16.27 35.94
N VAL A 172 -11.29 -15.62 35.32
CA VAL A 172 -12.56 -15.27 35.98
C VAL A 172 -13.27 -16.52 36.46
N SER A 173 -13.36 -17.58 35.63
CA SER A 173 -13.98 -18.84 36.03
C SER A 173 -13.29 -19.49 37.23
N GLN A 174 -11.96 -19.43 37.28
CA GLN A 174 -11.18 -19.93 38.41
C GLN A 174 -11.45 -19.12 39.69
N LEU A 175 -11.44 -17.79 39.58
CA LEU A 175 -11.75 -16.89 40.70
C LEU A 175 -13.17 -17.10 41.23
N GLU A 176 -14.16 -17.27 40.35
CA GLU A 176 -15.55 -17.54 40.71
C GLU A 176 -15.69 -18.85 41.49
N SER A 177 -14.97 -19.89 41.08
CA SER A 177 -14.91 -21.17 41.81
C SER A 177 -14.28 -20.99 43.20
N THR A 178 -13.15 -20.28 43.29
CA THR A 178 -12.51 -19.98 44.58
C THR A 178 -13.42 -19.20 45.52
N ILE A 179 -14.09 -18.15 45.02
CA ILE A 179 -15.04 -17.35 45.81
C ILE A 179 -16.21 -18.22 46.28
N SER A 180 -16.72 -19.10 45.43
CA SER A 180 -17.81 -20.01 45.79
C SER A 180 -17.41 -20.97 46.91
N ASN A 181 -16.22 -21.56 46.82
CA ASN A 181 -15.69 -22.45 47.87
C ASN A 181 -15.48 -21.71 49.20
N LEU A 182 -14.89 -20.50 49.16
CA LEU A 182 -14.69 -19.68 50.36
C LEU A 182 -16.03 -19.29 51.00
N ARG A 183 -17.06 -18.97 50.20
CA ARG A 183 -18.41 -18.69 50.73
C ARG A 183 -19.01 -19.90 51.44
N LEU A 184 -18.82 -21.11 50.90
CA LEU A 184 -19.28 -22.34 51.56
C LEU A 184 -18.55 -22.57 52.89
N GLU A 185 -17.22 -22.43 52.90
CA GLU A 185 -16.42 -22.61 54.11
C GLU A 185 -16.79 -21.58 55.21
N VAL A 186 -17.04 -20.32 54.83
CA VAL A 186 -17.50 -19.28 55.76
C VAL A 186 -18.88 -19.62 56.32
N ALA A 187 -19.81 -20.10 55.49
CA ALA A 187 -21.15 -20.49 55.94
C ALA A 187 -21.11 -21.68 56.92
N GLU A 188 -20.29 -22.70 56.62
CA GLU A 188 -20.08 -23.85 57.50
C GLU A 188 -19.50 -23.40 58.85
N LYS A 189 -18.43 -22.60 58.84
CA LYS A 189 -17.82 -22.05 60.06
C LYS A 189 -18.79 -21.19 60.86
N ALA A 190 -19.63 -20.39 60.22
CA ALA A 190 -20.64 -19.60 60.89
C ALA A 190 -21.64 -20.50 61.64
N SER A 191 -22.15 -21.56 61.01
CA SER A 191 -23.06 -22.51 61.69
C SER A 191 -22.40 -23.23 62.87
N PHE A 192 -21.13 -23.59 62.75
CA PHE A 192 -20.39 -24.24 63.83
C PHE A 192 -20.17 -23.30 65.02
N VAL A 193 -19.91 -22.01 64.76
CA VAL A 193 -19.82 -20.98 65.81
C VAL A 193 -21.16 -20.79 66.51
N ASP A 194 -22.26 -20.67 65.75
CA ASP A 194 -23.62 -20.54 66.32
C ASP A 194 -23.97 -21.72 67.24
N ASP A 195 -23.62 -22.95 66.83
CA ASP A 195 -23.83 -24.15 67.64
C ASP A 195 -23.00 -24.13 68.94
N LEU A 196 -21.73 -23.71 68.86
CA LEU A 196 -20.88 -23.55 70.05
C LEU A 196 -21.38 -22.46 70.99
N GLU A 197 -21.85 -21.33 70.47
CA GLU A 197 -22.42 -20.24 71.28
C GLU A 197 -23.66 -20.71 72.05
N ARG A 198 -24.51 -21.52 71.42
CA ARG A 198 -25.65 -22.16 72.08
C ARG A 198 -25.19 -23.11 73.18
N ASP A 199 -24.23 -23.99 72.91
CA ASP A 199 -23.72 -24.97 73.87
C ASP A 199 -23.07 -24.30 75.09
N VAL A 200 -22.30 -23.23 74.88
CA VAL A 200 -21.71 -22.41 75.95
C VAL A 200 -22.83 -21.78 76.78
N SER A 201 -23.82 -21.15 76.14
CA SER A 201 -24.96 -20.55 76.83
C SER A 201 -25.76 -21.55 77.66
N GLU A 202 -25.93 -22.80 77.19
CA GLU A 202 -26.56 -23.86 77.97
C GLU A 202 -25.73 -24.30 79.17
N LYS A 203 -24.41 -24.46 78.98
CA LYS A 203 -23.50 -24.81 80.08
C LYS A 203 -23.46 -23.73 81.14
N ASP A 204 -23.42 -22.46 80.77
CA ASP A 204 -23.44 -21.33 81.69
C ASP A 204 -24.72 -21.31 82.54
N LYS A 205 -25.88 -21.59 81.93
CA LYS A 205 -27.14 -21.75 82.67
C LYS A 205 -27.08 -22.89 83.69
N ARG A 206 -26.59 -24.08 83.28
CA ARG A 206 -26.44 -25.25 84.17
C ARG A 206 -25.46 -24.97 85.31
N ILE A 207 -24.35 -24.26 85.04
CA ILE A 207 -23.39 -23.85 86.07
C ILE A 207 -24.07 -22.92 87.08
N GLY A 208 -24.80 -21.90 86.62
CA GLY A 208 -25.53 -20.99 87.50
C GLY A 208 -26.56 -21.70 88.39
N GLU A 209 -27.28 -22.70 87.86
CA GLU A 209 -28.20 -23.54 88.64
C GLU A 209 -27.46 -24.34 89.72
N LEU A 210 -26.35 -25.00 89.37
CA LEU A 210 -25.54 -25.78 90.32
C LEU A 210 -24.92 -24.90 91.42
N GLU A 211 -24.45 -23.70 91.06
CA GLU A 211 -23.91 -22.74 92.04
C GLU A 211 -24.97 -22.26 93.02
N LYS A 212 -26.19 -22.01 92.54
CA LYS A 212 -27.34 -21.66 93.38
C LYS A 212 -27.71 -22.80 94.33
N ASP A 213 -27.87 -24.02 93.81
CA ASP A 213 -28.16 -25.22 94.61
C ASP A 213 -27.10 -25.46 95.69
N LYS A 214 -25.82 -25.28 95.35
CA LYS A 214 -24.72 -25.39 96.31
C LYS A 214 -24.83 -24.33 97.41
N LEU A 215 -25.14 -23.08 97.05
CA LEU A 215 -25.31 -21.99 98.01
C LEU A 215 -26.47 -22.27 98.98
N GLU A 216 -27.59 -22.79 98.47
CA GLU A 216 -28.76 -23.16 99.28
C GLU A 216 -28.42 -24.29 100.25
N LYS A 217 -27.69 -25.33 99.79
CA LYS A 217 -27.22 -26.41 100.67
C LYS A 217 -26.25 -25.91 101.74
N VAL A 218 -25.32 -25.01 101.42
CA VAL A 218 -24.40 -24.44 102.44
C VAL A 218 -25.18 -23.66 103.50
N LYS A 219 -26.21 -22.90 103.12
CA LYS A 219 -27.07 -22.15 104.05
C LYS A 219 -27.90 -23.06 104.96
N LEU A 220 -28.31 -24.24 104.49
CA LEU A 220 -29.07 -25.22 105.30
C LEU A 220 -28.20 -25.90 106.38
N TRP A 221 -26.87 -25.86 106.24
CA TRP A 221 -25.93 -26.58 107.10
C TRP A 221 -25.04 -25.64 107.94
N SER A 222 -25.28 -24.31 107.85
CA SER A 222 -24.63 -23.27 108.66
C SER A 222 -25.61 -22.74 109.70
#